data_AF-A0A8T1WY59-F1
#
_entry.id   AF-A0A8T1WY59-F1
#
_cell.length_a   1.000
_cell.length_b   1.000
_cell.length_c   1.000
_cell.angle_alpha   90.00
_cell.angle_beta   90.00
_cell.angle_gamma   90.00
#
_symmetry.space_group_name_H-M   'P 1'
#
loop_
_entity.id
_entity.type
_entity.pdbx_description
1 polymer ?
#
loop_
_entity_poly.entity_id
_entity_poly.type
_entity_poly.pdbx_seq_one_letter_code
_entity_poly.pdbx_strand_id
1 'polypeptide(L)'
;MKLFLPTVIASAVLLFTGGADALNVKVPGINYNSRKGPDWAPDSQKCKSASEVQKDMFAIKNVSDKVRIYSLLDCNQAELLLPAAKNAGLQVHLGIWTTKSHDYLLQEKNKLAQLIDSGLVDNNVVGLHVGSETIYRKEITADTAISYMNEIRDYIRSRGLQTPVTIADVIDIYYGNQQLIDAVDYISVNQFSFWERADVNEGAAISLDRLKNLRQVAAQKNKKLIISEVGWSSEGQDPAASVSSPENQVKFFSDFFQMARAHNFDYYWYIAFDSQWRVTNGDHVVEANFGIFKEDDTMKSNFQQLTIGWKDPRAIRNAGTNLLLSENNGGVYMSSKSNDWLVQEQQVWYFDEATKQVRSKSSDRCLDAYQGWDGGIVHVYRCMDNEANQKWTFESETGKLKHATHQGFCLDTDPAQNNKLQLYGCSPNNPNQKWSVIDPANI
;
A
#
# COMPACT_ATOMS: atom_id res chain seq x y z
N MET A 1 -0.17 -53.48 49.09
CA MET A 1 -1.02 -52.27 48.99
C MET A 1 -0.15 -51.17 48.38
N LYS A 2 -0.18 -51.02 47.05
CA LYS A 2 0.65 -50.06 46.30
C LYS A 2 -0.05 -48.69 46.34
N LEU A 3 0.58 -47.69 46.94
CA LEU A 3 0.11 -46.30 46.91
C LEU A 3 0.53 -45.66 45.59
N PHE A 4 -0.46 -45.22 44.83
CA PHE A 4 -0.31 -44.37 43.65
C PHE A 4 -0.01 -42.92 44.09
N LEU A 5 1.09 -42.34 43.60
CA LEU A 5 1.22 -40.89 43.48
C LEU A 5 0.97 -40.51 42.00
N PRO A 6 0.05 -39.59 41.69
CA PRO A 6 -0.10 -39.09 40.34
C PRO A 6 0.97 -38.03 40.07
N THR A 7 1.74 -38.24 39.00
CA THR A 7 2.64 -37.26 38.43
C THR A 7 1.80 -36.16 37.79
N VAL A 8 1.76 -34.98 38.40
CA VAL A 8 1.19 -33.78 37.78
C VAL A 8 2.17 -33.33 36.70
N ILE A 9 1.80 -33.53 35.43
CA ILE A 9 2.48 -32.93 34.29
C ILE A 9 2.13 -31.44 34.33
N ALA A 10 3.09 -30.61 34.75
CA ALA A 10 2.98 -29.17 34.61
C ALA A 10 3.08 -28.83 33.11
N SER A 11 1.94 -28.60 32.47
CA SER A 11 1.90 -27.98 31.15
C SER A 11 2.43 -26.55 31.29
N ALA A 12 3.65 -26.31 30.82
CA ALA A 12 4.17 -24.97 30.62
C ALA A 12 3.33 -24.31 29.51
N VAL A 13 2.37 -23.47 29.90
CA VAL A 13 1.73 -22.52 29.01
C VAL A 13 2.81 -21.50 28.67
N LEU A 14 3.41 -21.64 27.49
CA LEU A 14 4.17 -20.57 26.84
C LEU A 14 3.18 -19.45 26.51
N LEU A 15 3.07 -18.51 27.45
CA LEU A 15 2.51 -17.19 27.16
C LEU A 15 3.46 -16.54 26.15
N PHE A 16 3.06 -16.54 24.88
CA PHE A 16 3.64 -15.64 23.88
C PHE A 16 3.28 -14.21 24.32
N THR A 17 4.15 -13.59 25.11
CA THR A 17 4.24 -12.14 25.13
C THR A 17 4.72 -11.75 23.74
N GLY A 18 3.80 -11.32 22.87
CA GLY A 18 4.16 -10.65 21.62
C GLY A 18 5.10 -9.50 21.99
N GLY A 19 6.39 -9.67 21.67
CA GLY A 19 7.43 -8.73 22.05
C GLY A 19 7.15 -7.36 21.42
N ALA A 20 7.55 -6.32 22.13
CA ALA A 20 7.52 -4.92 21.67
C ALA A 20 8.42 -4.63 20.44
N ASP A 21 8.77 -5.67 19.67
CA ASP A 21 9.74 -5.68 18.57
C ASP A 21 9.10 -6.04 17.22
N ALA A 22 7.77 -6.12 17.14
CA ALA A 22 7.04 -6.47 15.92
C ALA A 22 6.08 -5.35 15.50
N LEU A 23 6.11 -5.01 14.20
CA LEU A 23 5.13 -4.13 13.56
C LEU A 23 3.71 -4.63 13.86
N ASN A 24 2.84 -3.76 14.36
CA ASN A 24 1.49 -4.15 14.82
C ASN A 24 0.49 -4.41 13.69
N VAL A 25 0.91 -4.24 12.43
CA VAL A 25 0.13 -4.48 11.22
C VAL A 25 0.91 -5.34 10.24
N LYS A 26 0.19 -6.01 9.34
CA LYS A 26 0.77 -6.73 8.21
C LYS A 26 0.41 -6.05 6.91
N VAL A 27 1.37 -5.93 5.99
CA VAL A 27 1.08 -5.54 4.60
C VAL A 27 0.44 -6.71 3.85
N PRO A 28 -0.40 -6.47 2.83
CA PRO A 28 -1.03 -7.54 2.05
C PRO A 28 -0.02 -8.42 1.30
N GLY A 29 1.16 -7.89 0.98
CA GLY A 29 2.23 -8.59 0.29
C GLY A 29 3.55 -7.84 0.40
N ILE A 30 4.66 -8.53 0.20
CA ILE A 30 5.98 -7.92 0.15
C ILE A 30 6.79 -8.46 -1.03
N ASN A 31 7.53 -7.59 -1.71
CA ASN A 31 8.49 -8.00 -2.73
C ASN A 31 9.73 -8.59 -2.06
N TYR A 32 10.35 -9.57 -2.72
CA TYR A 32 11.54 -10.26 -2.24
C TYR A 32 12.53 -10.48 -3.37
N ASN A 33 13.81 -10.39 -3.03
CA ASN A 33 14.92 -10.72 -3.90
C ASN A 33 15.91 -11.60 -3.13
N SER A 34 16.32 -12.72 -3.73
CA SER A 34 17.30 -13.65 -3.14
C SER A 34 18.75 -13.24 -3.39
N ARG A 35 19.00 -12.10 -4.04
CA ARG A 35 20.36 -11.57 -4.21
C ARG A 35 20.87 -10.93 -2.93
N LYS A 36 22.17 -11.13 -2.68
CA LYS A 36 22.94 -10.57 -1.54
C LYS A 36 24.30 -10.00 -1.96
N GLY A 37 24.53 -9.87 -3.26
CA GLY A 37 25.81 -9.41 -3.80
C GLY A 37 25.68 -8.92 -5.24
N PRO A 38 26.76 -8.32 -5.78
CA PRO A 38 26.73 -7.63 -7.06
C PRO A 38 26.68 -8.60 -8.25
N ASP A 39 26.28 -8.08 -9.41
CA ASP A 39 25.99 -8.87 -10.62
C ASP A 39 27.19 -9.68 -11.12
N TRP A 40 28.40 -9.13 -10.96
CA TRP A 40 29.65 -9.72 -11.40
C TRP A 40 30.16 -10.85 -10.48
N ALA A 41 29.62 -10.97 -9.26
CA ALA A 41 30.05 -12.00 -8.33
C ALA A 41 29.49 -13.38 -8.74
N PRO A 42 30.19 -14.48 -8.44
CA PRO A 42 29.68 -15.83 -8.69
C PRO A 42 28.44 -16.11 -7.83
N ASP A 43 27.57 -17.01 -8.29
CA ASP A 43 26.30 -17.33 -7.62
C ASP A 43 26.48 -17.72 -6.14
N SER A 44 27.57 -18.42 -5.80
CA SER A 44 27.89 -18.77 -4.40
C SER A 44 28.09 -17.57 -3.47
N GLN A 45 28.29 -16.37 -4.01
CA GLN A 45 28.45 -15.12 -3.27
C GLN A 45 27.27 -14.18 -3.46
N LYS A 46 26.76 -14.03 -4.69
CA LYS A 46 25.64 -13.10 -4.95
C LYS A 46 24.25 -13.66 -4.64
N CYS A 47 24.10 -14.97 -4.47
CA CYS A 47 22.81 -15.61 -4.20
C CYS A 47 22.72 -16.13 -2.77
N LYS A 48 21.55 -15.94 -2.15
CA LYS A 48 21.19 -16.54 -0.87
C LYS A 48 21.07 -18.07 -1.02
N SER A 49 21.61 -18.79 -0.04
CA SER A 49 21.46 -20.24 0.12
C SER A 49 20.04 -20.60 0.56
N ALA A 50 19.67 -21.88 0.46
CA ALA A 50 18.37 -22.39 0.91
C ALA A 50 18.07 -22.05 2.38
N SER A 51 19.07 -22.12 3.25
CA SER A 51 18.91 -21.76 4.67
C SER A 51 18.70 -20.26 4.88
N GLU A 52 19.37 -19.41 4.11
CA GLU A 52 19.16 -17.96 4.16
C GLU A 52 17.75 -17.61 3.65
N VAL A 53 17.31 -18.19 2.53
CA VAL A 53 15.95 -18.01 2.01
C VAL A 53 14.90 -18.48 3.03
N GLN A 54 15.11 -19.61 3.69
CA GLN A 54 14.19 -20.08 4.74
C GLN A 54 14.11 -19.12 5.93
N LYS A 55 15.24 -18.55 6.36
CA LYS A 55 15.30 -17.54 7.43
C LYS A 55 14.50 -16.30 7.03
N ASP A 56 14.72 -15.81 5.81
CA ASP A 56 14.01 -14.66 5.26
C ASP A 56 12.49 -14.88 5.24
N MET A 57 12.02 -16.08 4.86
CA MET A 57 10.57 -16.37 4.82
C MET A 57 9.94 -16.34 6.22
N PHE A 58 10.67 -16.77 7.27
CA PHE A 58 10.18 -16.62 8.64
C PHE A 58 10.13 -15.16 9.09
N ALA A 59 11.12 -14.34 8.71
CA ALA A 59 11.09 -12.91 8.98
C ALA A 59 9.92 -12.22 8.28
N ILE A 60 9.72 -12.49 6.98
CA ILE A 60 8.61 -11.95 6.19
C ILE A 60 7.25 -12.32 6.78
N LYS A 61 7.08 -13.55 7.30
CA LYS A 61 5.81 -13.99 7.90
C LYS A 61 5.34 -13.12 9.07
N ASN A 62 6.26 -12.44 9.74
CA ASN A 62 5.93 -11.52 10.83
C ASN A 62 5.25 -10.23 10.32
N VAL A 63 5.46 -9.84 9.06
CA VAL A 63 4.97 -8.57 8.49
C VAL A 63 4.06 -8.72 7.27
N SER A 64 3.94 -9.91 6.70
CA SER A 64 3.11 -10.19 5.53
C SER A 64 2.65 -11.66 5.52
N ASP A 65 1.60 -11.95 4.76
CA ASP A 65 1.17 -13.32 4.46
C ASP A 65 1.46 -13.73 3.00
N LYS A 66 1.92 -12.80 2.16
CA LYS A 66 2.29 -13.03 0.75
C LYS A 66 3.69 -12.50 0.46
N VAL A 67 4.43 -13.25 -0.36
CA VAL A 67 5.73 -12.83 -0.92
C VAL A 67 5.67 -12.82 -2.45
N ARG A 68 6.25 -11.80 -3.10
CA ARG A 68 6.39 -11.69 -4.56
C ARG A 68 7.85 -11.76 -4.96
N ILE A 69 8.17 -12.54 -5.99
CA ILE A 69 9.49 -12.62 -6.62
C ILE A 69 9.43 -12.21 -8.08
N TYR A 70 10.57 -11.86 -8.69
CA TYR A 70 10.63 -11.24 -10.03
C TYR A 70 10.93 -12.20 -11.17
N SER A 71 11.64 -13.30 -10.87
CA SER A 71 12.14 -14.29 -11.82
C SER A 71 12.09 -15.67 -11.18
N LEU A 72 12.01 -16.74 -11.98
CA LEU A 72 12.21 -18.09 -11.47
C LEU A 72 13.69 -18.50 -11.51
N LEU A 73 14.42 -17.97 -12.50
CA LEU A 73 15.79 -18.32 -12.82
C LEU A 73 16.82 -17.61 -11.96
N ASP A 74 16.67 -16.32 -11.75
CA ASP A 74 17.69 -15.52 -11.07
C ASP A 74 17.93 -16.06 -9.66
N CYS A 75 19.18 -16.41 -9.37
CA CYS A 75 19.60 -17.10 -8.14
C CYS A 75 18.84 -18.43 -7.82
N ASN A 76 18.30 -19.10 -8.83
CA ASN A 76 17.42 -20.27 -8.67
C ASN A 76 16.28 -20.02 -7.65
N GLN A 77 15.83 -18.76 -7.55
CA GLN A 77 15.09 -18.29 -6.39
C GLN A 77 13.76 -19.01 -6.20
N ALA A 78 13.05 -19.37 -7.27
CA ALA A 78 11.74 -20.02 -7.15
C ALA A 78 11.84 -21.44 -6.56
N GLU A 79 12.85 -22.22 -6.94
CA GLU A 79 13.05 -23.58 -6.41
C GLU A 79 13.40 -23.56 -4.92
N LEU A 80 14.16 -22.55 -4.48
CA LEU A 80 14.51 -22.38 -3.07
C LEU A 80 13.35 -21.78 -2.25
N LEU A 81 12.64 -20.81 -2.83
CA LEU A 81 11.62 -20.03 -2.12
C LEU A 81 10.29 -20.76 -1.97
N LEU A 82 9.82 -21.48 -2.98
CA LEU A 82 8.52 -22.18 -2.91
C LEU A 82 8.39 -23.10 -1.68
N PRO A 83 9.34 -24.03 -1.39
CA PRO A 83 9.28 -24.85 -0.18
C PRO A 83 9.47 -24.01 1.09
N ALA A 84 10.35 -23.01 1.07
CA ALA A 84 10.62 -22.16 2.23
C ALA A 84 9.39 -21.32 2.64
N ALA A 85 8.69 -20.74 1.66
CA ALA A 85 7.48 -19.98 1.85
C ALA A 85 6.36 -20.87 2.40
N LYS A 86 6.19 -22.07 1.85
CA LYS A 86 5.22 -23.05 2.35
C LYS A 86 5.49 -23.43 3.81
N ASN A 87 6.75 -23.67 4.17
CA ASN A 87 7.16 -23.98 5.54
C ASN A 87 6.92 -22.81 6.51
N ALA A 88 7.06 -21.57 6.03
CA ALA A 88 6.72 -20.36 6.81
C ALA A 88 5.21 -20.03 6.82
N GLY A 89 4.38 -20.73 6.03
CA GLY A 89 2.96 -20.42 5.87
C GLY A 89 2.70 -19.13 5.08
N LEU A 90 3.56 -18.82 4.11
CA LEU A 90 3.43 -17.70 3.18
C LEU A 90 2.90 -18.17 1.82
N GLN A 91 2.01 -17.38 1.23
CA GLN A 91 1.59 -17.51 -0.16
C GLN A 91 2.58 -16.81 -1.10
N VAL A 92 2.68 -17.29 -2.34
CA VAL A 92 3.69 -16.82 -3.31
C VAL A 92 3.05 -16.24 -4.57
N HIS A 93 3.54 -15.07 -4.98
CA HIS A 93 3.30 -14.49 -6.30
C HIS A 93 4.57 -14.63 -7.13
N LEU A 94 4.51 -15.43 -8.20
CA LEU A 94 5.68 -15.72 -9.02
C LEU A 94 5.88 -14.65 -10.10
N GLY A 95 7.13 -14.36 -10.38
CA GLY A 95 7.55 -13.53 -11.50
C GLY A 95 8.19 -14.35 -12.59
N ILE A 96 7.76 -14.12 -13.82
CA ILE A 96 8.40 -14.60 -15.04
C ILE A 96 9.08 -13.38 -15.66
N TRP A 97 10.41 -13.29 -15.52
CA TRP A 97 11.12 -12.13 -16.04
C TRP A 97 11.16 -12.17 -17.58
N THR A 98 10.93 -11.02 -18.21
CA THR A 98 10.96 -10.91 -19.67
C THR A 98 11.94 -9.84 -20.11
N THR A 99 12.49 -10.06 -21.29
CA THR A 99 13.42 -9.14 -21.97
C THR A 99 12.97 -8.96 -23.41
N LYS A 100 13.73 -8.16 -24.18
CA LYS A 100 13.58 -8.10 -25.65
C LYS A 100 13.78 -9.45 -26.35
N SER A 101 14.47 -10.40 -25.72
CA SER A 101 14.72 -11.73 -26.27
C SER A 101 13.67 -12.71 -25.79
N HIS A 102 12.94 -13.30 -26.73
CA HIS A 102 11.98 -14.36 -26.48
C HIS A 102 12.66 -15.61 -25.86
N ASP A 103 13.93 -15.85 -26.16
CA ASP A 103 14.68 -16.98 -25.61
C ASP A 103 14.74 -16.94 -24.07
N TYR A 104 14.76 -15.74 -23.48
CA TYR A 104 14.74 -15.61 -22.03
C TYR A 104 13.39 -16.03 -21.43
N LEU A 105 12.27 -15.70 -22.10
CA LEU A 105 10.95 -16.20 -21.71
C LEU A 105 10.90 -17.73 -21.79
N LEU A 106 11.48 -18.33 -22.83
CA LEU A 106 11.52 -19.78 -22.97
C LEU A 106 12.32 -20.45 -21.84
N GLN A 107 13.40 -19.83 -21.38
CA GLN A 107 14.15 -20.32 -20.21
C GLN A 107 13.31 -20.25 -18.92
N GLU A 108 12.63 -19.13 -18.68
CA GLU A 108 11.73 -19.00 -17.52
C GLU A 108 10.57 -20.00 -17.59
N LYS A 109 9.97 -20.17 -18.77
CA LYS A 109 8.91 -21.17 -19.02
C LYS A 109 9.39 -22.59 -18.78
N ASN A 110 10.61 -22.93 -19.20
CA ASN A 110 11.21 -24.24 -18.93
C ASN A 110 11.42 -24.46 -17.42
N LYS A 111 11.84 -23.43 -16.68
CA LYS A 111 11.94 -23.52 -15.22
C LYS A 111 10.57 -23.67 -14.58
N LEU A 112 9.56 -22.92 -15.04
CA LEU A 112 8.18 -23.08 -14.59
C LEU A 112 7.66 -24.50 -14.81
N ALA A 113 7.94 -25.09 -15.98
CA ALA A 113 7.60 -26.48 -16.30
C ALA A 113 8.20 -27.45 -15.26
N GLN A 114 9.49 -27.33 -14.96
CA GLN A 114 10.17 -28.16 -13.95
C GLN A 114 9.55 -28.01 -12.56
N LEU A 115 9.21 -26.78 -12.15
CA LEU A 115 8.59 -26.51 -10.86
C LEU A 115 7.16 -27.08 -10.77
N ILE A 116 6.41 -27.07 -11.87
CA ILE A 116 5.09 -27.72 -11.98
C ILE A 116 5.25 -29.24 -11.92
N ASP A 117 6.16 -29.81 -12.71
CA ASP A 117 6.40 -31.26 -12.81
C ASP A 117 6.87 -31.86 -11.48
N SER A 118 7.65 -31.10 -10.71
CA SER A 118 8.10 -31.49 -9.37
C SER A 118 7.06 -31.24 -8.26
N GLY A 119 5.90 -30.67 -8.60
CA GLY A 119 4.83 -30.38 -7.64
C GLY A 119 5.12 -29.22 -6.69
N LEU A 120 6.10 -28.37 -6.99
CA LEU A 120 6.41 -27.17 -6.21
C LEU A 120 5.46 -26.01 -6.49
N VAL A 121 4.84 -25.97 -7.69
CA VAL A 121 3.76 -25.04 -8.01
C VAL A 121 2.42 -25.68 -7.66
N ASP A 122 1.83 -25.23 -6.56
CA ASP A 122 0.54 -25.69 -6.07
C ASP A 122 -0.37 -24.51 -5.67
N ASN A 123 -1.42 -24.78 -4.89
CA ASN A 123 -2.39 -23.77 -4.43
C ASN A 123 -1.79 -22.67 -3.54
N ASN A 124 -0.52 -22.80 -3.11
CA ASN A 124 0.20 -21.75 -2.41
C ASN A 124 0.65 -20.61 -3.36
N VAL A 125 0.68 -20.87 -4.68
CA VAL A 125 0.96 -19.86 -5.70
C VAL A 125 -0.35 -19.14 -6.06
N VAL A 126 -0.46 -17.87 -5.69
CA VAL A 126 -1.69 -17.07 -5.81
C VAL A 126 -1.78 -16.21 -7.07
N GLY A 127 -0.68 -16.11 -7.83
CA GLY A 127 -0.62 -15.32 -9.05
C GLY A 127 0.73 -15.42 -9.74
N LEU A 128 0.74 -15.12 -11.03
CA LEU A 128 1.95 -14.94 -11.83
C LEU A 128 1.91 -13.56 -12.50
N HIS A 129 3.05 -12.89 -12.57
CA HIS A 129 3.25 -11.82 -13.54
C HIS A 129 4.24 -12.25 -14.61
N VAL A 130 3.98 -11.87 -15.85
CA VAL A 130 4.86 -12.09 -17.00
C VAL A 130 5.39 -10.74 -17.45
N GLY A 131 6.64 -10.49 -17.11
CA GLY A 131 7.28 -9.20 -17.22
C GLY A 131 7.00 -8.31 -16.02
N SER A 132 8.04 -7.55 -15.65
CA SER A 132 7.98 -6.44 -14.69
C SER A 132 8.67 -5.28 -15.38
N GLU A 133 7.95 -4.21 -15.71
CA GLU A 133 8.46 -2.99 -16.37
C GLU A 133 9.13 -3.22 -17.74
N THR A 134 8.87 -4.34 -18.42
CA THR A 134 9.54 -4.65 -19.68
C THR A 134 9.13 -3.68 -20.80
N ILE A 135 7.92 -3.12 -20.74
CA ILE A 135 7.45 -2.09 -21.68
C ILE A 135 8.05 -0.74 -21.29
N TYR A 136 8.04 -0.39 -19.99
CA TYR A 136 8.68 0.84 -19.50
C TYR A 136 10.18 0.91 -19.84
N ARG A 137 10.90 -0.20 -19.73
CA ARG A 137 12.31 -0.34 -20.16
C ARG A 137 12.50 -0.30 -21.68
N LYS A 138 11.41 -0.18 -22.46
CA LYS A 138 11.40 -0.11 -23.94
C LYS A 138 12.02 -1.34 -24.60
N GLU A 139 11.98 -2.49 -23.93
CA GLU A 139 12.51 -3.73 -24.46
C GLU A 139 11.53 -4.42 -25.42
N ILE A 140 10.23 -4.33 -25.14
CA ILE A 140 9.16 -4.90 -25.96
C ILE A 140 7.95 -3.95 -26.03
N THR A 141 7.08 -4.16 -27.01
CA THR A 141 5.80 -3.46 -27.12
C THR A 141 4.73 -4.11 -26.23
N ALA A 142 3.62 -3.40 -25.99
CA ALA A 142 2.48 -3.95 -25.27
C ALA A 142 1.91 -5.23 -25.93
N ASP A 143 1.87 -5.29 -27.27
CA ASP A 143 1.38 -6.48 -27.99
C ASP A 143 2.29 -7.69 -27.79
N THR A 144 3.62 -7.47 -27.80
CA THR A 144 4.58 -8.54 -27.48
C THR A 144 4.45 -8.99 -26.04
N ALA A 145 4.27 -8.07 -25.08
CA ALA A 145 4.03 -8.41 -23.68
C ALA A 145 2.76 -9.25 -23.49
N ILE A 146 1.67 -8.90 -24.18
CA ILE A 146 0.43 -9.70 -24.21
C ILE A 146 0.68 -11.08 -24.81
N SER A 147 1.44 -11.18 -25.90
CA SER A 147 1.80 -12.46 -26.51
C SER A 147 2.58 -13.35 -25.54
N TYR A 148 3.56 -12.80 -24.82
CA TYR A 148 4.35 -13.55 -23.84
C TYR A 148 3.50 -14.01 -22.66
N MET A 149 2.64 -13.13 -22.15
CA MET A 149 1.70 -13.45 -21.09
C MET A 149 0.72 -14.56 -21.50
N ASN A 150 0.17 -14.49 -22.71
CA ASN A 150 -0.70 -15.53 -23.26
C ASN A 150 0.02 -16.87 -23.34
N GLU A 151 1.26 -16.90 -23.79
CA GLU A 151 2.02 -18.14 -23.89
C GLU A 151 2.20 -18.84 -22.54
N ILE A 152 2.56 -18.09 -21.49
CA ILE A 152 2.68 -18.64 -20.13
C ILE A 152 1.31 -19.06 -19.60
N ARG A 153 0.29 -18.23 -19.81
CA ARG A 153 -1.07 -18.46 -19.34
C ARG A 153 -1.67 -19.72 -19.97
N ASP A 154 -1.54 -19.89 -21.27
CA ASP A 154 -2.02 -21.06 -22.00
C ASP A 154 -1.21 -22.31 -21.59
N TYR A 155 0.09 -22.15 -21.36
CA TYR A 155 0.92 -23.23 -20.85
C TYR A 155 0.42 -23.72 -19.49
N ILE A 156 0.29 -22.86 -18.47
CA ILE A 156 -0.16 -23.32 -17.14
C ILE A 156 -1.58 -23.90 -17.17
N ARG A 157 -2.47 -23.35 -18.01
CA ARG A 157 -3.83 -23.89 -18.21
C ARG A 157 -3.80 -25.28 -18.85
N SER A 158 -2.91 -25.52 -19.80
CA SER A 158 -2.69 -26.86 -20.40
C SER A 158 -2.22 -27.89 -19.37
N ARG A 159 -1.61 -27.43 -18.27
CA ARG A 159 -1.21 -28.25 -17.12
C ARG A 159 -2.29 -28.37 -16.05
N GLY A 160 -3.50 -27.85 -16.28
CA GLY A 160 -4.62 -27.92 -15.34
C GLY A 160 -4.61 -26.83 -14.25
N LEU A 161 -3.69 -25.87 -14.31
CA LEU A 161 -3.58 -24.79 -13.33
C LEU A 161 -4.40 -23.56 -13.77
N GLN A 162 -5.17 -22.98 -12.84
CA GLN A 162 -6.02 -21.80 -13.08
C GLN A 162 -5.48 -20.55 -12.39
N THR A 163 -4.20 -20.56 -12.00
CA THR A 163 -3.56 -19.43 -11.32
C THR A 163 -3.63 -18.18 -12.20
N PRO A 164 -4.08 -17.02 -11.68
CA PRO A 164 -4.29 -15.84 -12.49
C PRO A 164 -2.96 -15.21 -12.94
N VAL A 165 -2.94 -14.72 -14.18
CA VAL A 165 -1.75 -14.17 -14.84
C VAL A 165 -1.95 -12.69 -15.19
N THR A 166 -0.93 -11.86 -14.91
CA THR A 166 -0.89 -10.43 -15.25
C THR A 166 0.40 -10.07 -15.99
N ILE A 167 0.49 -8.80 -16.42
CA ILE A 167 1.73 -8.09 -16.73
C ILE A 167 1.92 -7.04 -15.63
N ALA A 168 3.11 -6.93 -15.04
CA ALA A 168 3.43 -5.86 -14.09
C ALA A 168 4.22 -4.76 -14.82
N ASP A 169 3.76 -3.51 -14.76
CA ASP A 169 4.47 -2.38 -15.37
C ASP A 169 4.11 -1.07 -14.66
N VAL A 170 4.80 0.02 -14.95
CA VAL A 170 4.48 1.32 -14.33
C VAL A 170 3.08 1.79 -14.74
N ILE A 171 2.41 2.55 -13.88
CA ILE A 171 1.03 2.96 -14.11
C ILE A 171 0.81 3.70 -15.44
N ASP A 172 1.80 4.48 -15.90
CA ASP A 172 1.73 5.22 -17.16
C ASP A 172 1.68 4.30 -18.40
N ILE A 173 2.26 3.11 -18.31
CA ILE A 173 2.17 2.12 -19.39
C ILE A 173 0.74 1.63 -19.56
N TYR A 174 0.01 1.42 -18.47
CA TYR A 174 -1.42 1.07 -18.52
C TYR A 174 -2.28 2.21 -19.06
N TYR A 175 -1.92 3.47 -18.78
CA TYR A 175 -2.61 4.62 -19.36
C TYR A 175 -2.37 4.75 -20.87
N GLY A 176 -1.14 4.51 -21.33
CA GLY A 176 -0.80 4.54 -22.75
C GLY A 176 -1.27 3.32 -23.55
N ASN A 177 -1.52 2.18 -22.89
CA ASN A 177 -1.80 0.90 -23.53
C ASN A 177 -3.00 0.19 -22.88
N GLN A 178 -4.20 0.75 -23.08
CA GLN A 178 -5.45 0.23 -22.50
C GLN A 178 -5.75 -1.23 -22.87
N GLN A 179 -5.22 -1.74 -24.00
CA GLN A 179 -5.35 -3.15 -24.38
C GLN A 179 -4.72 -4.13 -23.36
N LEU A 180 -3.75 -3.66 -22.56
CA LEU A 180 -3.21 -4.46 -21.45
C LEU A 180 -4.31 -4.77 -20.43
N ILE A 181 -5.16 -3.80 -20.12
CA ILE A 181 -6.25 -3.96 -19.16
C ILE A 181 -7.17 -5.10 -19.59
N ASP A 182 -7.47 -5.24 -20.88
CA ASP A 182 -8.32 -6.31 -21.39
C ASP A 182 -7.64 -7.68 -21.39
N ALA A 183 -6.34 -7.74 -21.66
CA ALA A 183 -5.59 -8.98 -21.79
C ALA A 183 -5.34 -9.72 -20.46
N VAL A 184 -5.01 -9.00 -19.39
CA VAL A 184 -4.59 -9.55 -18.09
C VAL A 184 -5.75 -10.10 -17.26
N ASP A 185 -5.53 -11.07 -16.37
CA ASP A 185 -6.61 -11.57 -15.49
C ASP A 185 -6.94 -10.57 -14.35
N TYR A 186 -5.96 -9.74 -13.96
CA TYR A 186 -6.10 -8.59 -13.06
C TYR A 186 -5.06 -7.54 -13.43
N ILE A 187 -5.29 -6.28 -13.08
CA ILE A 187 -4.37 -5.19 -13.36
C ILE A 187 -3.27 -5.17 -12.29
N SER A 188 -2.01 -5.06 -12.70
CA SER A 188 -0.87 -4.98 -11.78
C SER A 188 0.04 -3.83 -12.16
N VAL A 189 0.13 -2.81 -11.29
CA VAL A 189 0.90 -1.59 -11.56
C VAL A 189 1.98 -1.33 -10.53
N ASN A 190 3.13 -0.84 -10.98
CA ASN A 190 4.16 -0.26 -10.13
C ASN A 190 3.85 1.23 -9.97
N GLN A 191 3.75 1.70 -8.72
CA GLN A 191 3.46 3.10 -8.41
C GLN A 191 4.33 3.58 -7.25
N PHE A 192 5.26 4.48 -7.55
CA PHE A 192 6.17 5.07 -6.58
C PHE A 192 6.08 6.59 -6.62
N SER A 193 5.30 7.19 -5.72
CA SER A 193 5.36 8.65 -5.51
C SER A 193 6.76 9.12 -5.11
N PHE A 194 7.57 8.22 -4.53
CA PHE A 194 8.98 8.46 -4.23
C PHE A 194 9.78 8.92 -5.47
N TRP A 195 9.59 8.25 -6.62
CA TRP A 195 10.25 8.60 -7.89
C TRP A 195 9.56 9.74 -8.65
N GLU A 196 8.44 10.25 -8.13
CA GLU A 196 7.73 11.43 -8.64
C GLU A 196 8.11 12.70 -7.85
N ARG A 197 9.16 12.65 -7.02
CA ARG A 197 9.61 13.75 -6.13
C ARG A 197 8.53 14.29 -5.20
N ALA A 198 7.62 13.43 -4.76
CA ALA A 198 6.58 13.79 -3.81
C ALA A 198 7.17 14.28 -2.47
N ASP A 199 6.51 15.24 -1.85
CA ASP A 199 6.66 15.47 -0.42
C ASP A 199 6.08 14.27 0.34
N VAL A 200 6.73 13.83 1.42
CA VAL A 200 6.28 12.65 2.17
C VAL A 200 4.84 12.81 2.70
N ASN A 201 4.42 14.04 3.02
CA ASN A 201 3.07 14.33 3.51
C ASN A 201 2.00 14.26 2.42
N GLU A 202 2.41 14.07 1.16
CA GLU A 202 1.53 14.00 0.00
C GLU A 202 1.71 12.67 -0.77
N GLY A 203 2.70 11.85 -0.43
CA GLY A 203 3.04 10.64 -1.20
C GLY A 203 1.88 9.65 -1.34
N ALA A 204 1.15 9.38 -0.26
CA ALA A 204 -0.02 8.50 -0.29
C ALA A 204 -1.18 9.10 -1.10
N ALA A 205 -1.45 10.40 -0.92
CA ALA A 205 -2.45 11.15 -1.69
C ALA A 205 -2.14 11.17 -3.20
N ILE A 206 -0.90 11.44 -3.60
CA ILE A 206 -0.45 11.36 -4.99
C ILE A 206 -0.64 9.94 -5.54
N SER A 207 -0.28 8.91 -4.77
CA SER A 207 -0.48 7.53 -5.18
C SER A 207 -1.98 7.23 -5.43
N LEU A 208 -2.87 7.70 -4.55
CA LEU A 208 -4.32 7.57 -4.72
C LEU A 208 -4.83 8.32 -5.94
N ASP A 209 -4.38 9.55 -6.16
CA ASP A 209 -4.74 10.37 -7.33
C ASP A 209 -4.34 9.65 -8.62
N ARG A 210 -3.12 9.09 -8.66
CA ARG A 210 -2.61 8.33 -9.79
C ARG A 210 -3.41 7.06 -10.05
N LEU A 211 -3.96 6.41 -9.01
CA LEU A 211 -4.76 5.18 -9.15
C LEU A 211 -6.23 5.44 -9.50
N LYS A 212 -6.76 6.65 -9.25
CA LYS A 212 -8.19 6.97 -9.29
C LYS A 212 -8.88 6.54 -10.59
N ASN A 213 -8.34 6.93 -11.75
CA ASN A 213 -8.94 6.56 -13.04
C ASN A 213 -8.85 5.06 -13.30
N LEU A 214 -7.68 4.45 -13.03
CA LEU A 214 -7.48 3.02 -13.26
C LEU A 214 -8.39 2.16 -12.38
N ARG A 215 -8.70 2.57 -11.14
CA ARG A 215 -9.71 1.92 -10.27
C ARG A 215 -11.08 1.88 -10.94
N GLN A 216 -11.50 2.99 -11.55
CA GLN A 216 -12.81 3.09 -12.19
C GLN A 216 -12.89 2.16 -13.40
N VAL A 217 -11.86 2.17 -14.24
CA VAL A 217 -11.75 1.26 -15.40
C VAL A 217 -11.72 -0.21 -14.95
N ALA A 218 -10.97 -0.52 -13.88
CA ALA A 218 -10.91 -1.86 -13.31
C ALA A 218 -12.30 -2.33 -12.85
N ALA A 219 -13.03 -1.49 -12.10
CA ALA A 219 -14.37 -1.80 -11.64
C ALA A 219 -15.35 -2.01 -12.80
N GLN A 220 -15.31 -1.16 -13.84
CA GLN A 220 -16.15 -1.29 -15.04
C GLN A 220 -15.89 -2.60 -15.80
N LYS A 221 -14.64 -3.08 -15.79
CA LYS A 221 -14.24 -4.35 -16.43
C LYS A 221 -14.26 -5.56 -15.48
N ASN A 222 -14.77 -5.39 -14.26
CA ASN A 222 -14.78 -6.41 -13.20
C ASN A 222 -13.38 -7.04 -12.97
N LYS A 223 -12.33 -6.21 -13.00
CA LYS A 223 -10.95 -6.61 -12.75
C LYS A 223 -10.47 -6.06 -11.42
N LYS A 224 -9.66 -6.86 -10.73
CA LYS A 224 -8.92 -6.42 -9.56
C LYS A 224 -7.76 -5.51 -9.99
N LEU A 225 -7.48 -4.48 -9.20
CA LEU A 225 -6.27 -3.66 -9.30
C LEU A 225 -5.35 -4.02 -8.14
N ILE A 226 -4.12 -4.40 -8.46
CA ILE A 226 -3.06 -4.70 -7.51
C ILE A 226 -1.90 -3.75 -7.75
N ILE A 227 -1.34 -3.20 -6.68
CA ILE A 227 -0.12 -2.39 -6.76
C ILE A 227 1.06 -3.33 -6.54
N SER A 228 1.72 -3.76 -7.62
CA SER A 228 2.80 -4.75 -7.53
C SER A 228 4.04 -4.22 -6.84
N GLU A 229 4.27 -2.91 -6.86
CA GLU A 229 5.42 -2.29 -6.22
C GLU A 229 5.08 -0.88 -5.74
N VAL A 230 5.34 -0.62 -4.46
CA VAL A 230 5.21 0.67 -3.81
C VAL A 230 6.13 0.71 -2.60
N GLY A 231 6.80 1.84 -2.34
CA GLY A 231 7.71 1.95 -1.22
C GLY A 231 8.34 3.33 -1.11
N TRP A 232 9.13 3.51 -0.05
CA TRP A 232 9.88 4.73 0.22
C TRP A 232 11.24 4.37 0.81
N SER A 233 12.32 5.00 0.33
CA SER A 233 13.66 4.74 0.83
C SER A 233 13.92 5.45 2.17
N SER A 234 14.62 4.78 3.10
CA SER A 234 15.05 5.39 4.36
C SER A 234 16.37 6.14 4.30
N GLU A 235 17.17 5.98 3.25
CA GLU A 235 18.53 6.55 3.17
C GLU A 235 18.96 6.75 1.71
N GLY A 236 20.11 7.40 1.51
CA GLY A 236 20.63 7.79 0.20
C GLY A 236 20.07 9.13 -0.24
N GLN A 237 20.52 9.61 -1.39
CA GLN A 237 19.99 10.80 -2.06
C GLN A 237 20.00 10.56 -3.56
N ASP A 238 19.00 11.10 -4.24
CA ASP A 238 18.94 11.11 -5.69
C ASP A 238 18.20 12.36 -6.20
N PRO A 239 18.71 13.11 -7.19
CA PRO A 239 18.04 14.30 -7.70
C PRO A 239 16.67 14.05 -8.35
N ALA A 240 16.38 12.82 -8.79
CA ALA A 240 15.10 12.40 -9.35
C ALA A 240 14.14 11.84 -8.28
N ALA A 241 14.58 11.67 -7.03
CA ALA A 241 13.78 11.09 -5.97
C ALA A 241 13.26 12.10 -4.95
N SER A 242 12.35 11.62 -4.11
CA SER A 242 11.88 12.29 -2.90
C SER A 242 12.92 12.19 -1.78
N VAL A 243 12.78 13.02 -0.75
CA VAL A 243 13.70 12.99 0.40
C VAL A 243 13.56 11.66 1.17
N SER A 244 14.64 10.91 1.25
CA SER A 244 14.77 9.68 2.03
C SER A 244 15.26 9.96 3.45
N SER A 245 14.55 9.41 4.43
CA SER A 245 14.96 9.34 5.83
C SER A 245 14.18 8.22 6.52
N PRO A 246 14.64 7.68 7.67
CA PRO A 246 13.88 6.69 8.43
C PRO A 246 12.49 7.19 8.82
N GLU A 247 12.36 8.46 9.19
CA GLU A 247 11.09 9.14 9.52
C GLU A 247 10.17 9.22 8.31
N ASN A 248 10.71 9.61 7.14
CA ASN A 248 9.91 9.71 5.92
C ASN A 248 9.43 8.33 5.45
N GLN A 249 10.26 7.29 5.58
CA GLN A 249 9.88 5.92 5.22
C GLN A 249 8.67 5.45 6.04
N VAL A 250 8.67 5.65 7.36
CA VAL A 250 7.54 5.22 8.20
C VAL A 250 6.32 6.13 8.12
N LYS A 251 6.53 7.43 7.85
CA LYS A 251 5.43 8.36 7.56
C LYS A 251 4.68 7.92 6.30
N PHE A 252 5.40 7.70 5.20
CA PHE A 252 4.79 7.19 3.97
C PHE A 252 4.17 5.80 4.17
N PHE A 253 4.85 4.87 4.84
CA PHE A 253 4.30 3.55 5.11
C PHE A 253 2.98 3.62 5.87
N SER A 254 2.90 4.43 6.93
CA SER A 254 1.70 4.59 7.76
C SER A 254 0.55 5.22 6.95
N ASP A 255 0.82 6.31 6.23
CA ASP A 255 -0.19 6.99 5.41
C ASP A 255 -0.70 6.09 4.28
N PHE A 256 0.23 5.46 3.56
CA PHE A 256 -0.11 4.56 2.46
C PHE A 256 -0.89 3.33 2.96
N PHE A 257 -0.50 2.74 4.11
CA PHE A 257 -1.24 1.61 4.69
C PHE A 257 -2.69 1.98 5.00
N GLN A 258 -2.93 3.15 5.60
CA GLN A 258 -4.28 3.60 5.94
C GLN A 258 -5.10 3.90 4.69
N MET A 259 -4.51 4.60 3.72
CA MET A 259 -5.12 4.88 2.42
C MET A 259 -5.47 3.56 1.70
N ALA A 260 -4.51 2.63 1.62
CA ALA A 260 -4.71 1.33 0.98
C ALA A 260 -5.84 0.54 1.63
N ARG A 261 -5.90 0.51 2.96
CA ARG A 261 -7.00 -0.13 3.70
C ARG A 261 -8.33 0.55 3.43
N ALA A 262 -8.39 1.89 3.46
CA ALA A 262 -9.61 2.66 3.23
C ALA A 262 -10.25 2.38 1.85
N HIS A 263 -9.43 2.05 0.85
CA HIS A 263 -9.86 1.75 -0.51
C HIS A 263 -9.80 0.25 -0.87
N ASN A 264 -9.48 -0.62 0.10
CA ASN A 264 -9.35 -2.06 -0.11
C ASN A 264 -8.34 -2.43 -1.23
N PHE A 265 -7.19 -1.75 -1.26
CA PHE A 265 -6.11 -2.07 -2.17
C PHE A 265 -5.30 -3.28 -1.69
N ASP A 266 -5.09 -4.22 -2.60
CA ASP A 266 -3.99 -5.19 -2.48
C ASP A 266 -2.72 -4.59 -3.06
N TYR A 267 -1.62 -4.71 -2.33
CA TYR A 267 -0.32 -4.22 -2.77
C TYR A 267 0.82 -5.09 -2.27
N TYR A 268 1.99 -4.94 -2.90
CA TYR A 268 3.24 -5.50 -2.42
C TYR A 268 4.21 -4.37 -2.09
N TRP A 269 4.62 -4.30 -0.81
CA TRP A 269 5.64 -3.34 -0.40
C TRP A 269 6.98 -3.68 -1.06
N TYR A 270 7.61 -2.68 -1.67
CA TYR A 270 8.97 -2.75 -2.19
C TYR A 270 9.91 -2.16 -1.14
N ILE A 271 10.76 -2.96 -0.48
CA ILE A 271 10.98 -4.42 -0.59
C ILE A 271 11.16 -5.01 0.82
N ALA A 272 11.29 -6.33 0.97
CA ALA A 272 11.49 -6.96 2.27
C ALA A 272 12.78 -6.51 2.97
N PHE A 273 13.93 -6.71 2.33
CA PHE A 273 15.25 -6.47 2.92
C PHE A 273 15.98 -5.37 2.15
N ASP A 274 16.69 -4.52 2.88
CA ASP A 274 17.66 -3.60 2.27
C ASP A 274 18.68 -4.40 1.42
N SER A 275 19.33 -3.74 0.47
CA SER A 275 20.26 -4.34 -0.49
C SER A 275 21.45 -3.42 -0.69
N GLN A 276 22.28 -3.27 0.34
CA GLN A 276 23.45 -2.39 0.40
C GLN A 276 24.49 -2.72 -0.67
N TRP A 277 24.57 -3.97 -1.12
CA TRP A 277 25.39 -4.34 -2.28
C TRP A 277 25.03 -3.57 -3.57
N ARG A 278 23.82 -3.00 -3.69
CA ARG A 278 23.41 -2.18 -4.84
C ARG A 278 24.07 -0.81 -4.88
N VAL A 279 24.53 -0.29 -3.74
CA VAL A 279 25.22 1.01 -3.68
C VAL A 279 26.48 1.00 -4.55
N THR A 280 27.12 -0.16 -4.72
CA THR A 280 28.31 -0.30 -5.57
C THR A 280 28.00 -0.51 -7.07
N ASN A 281 26.72 -0.65 -7.45
CA ASN A 281 26.29 -0.96 -8.82
C ASN A 281 25.74 0.26 -9.60
N GLY A 282 25.71 1.46 -9.01
CA GLY A 282 25.25 2.68 -9.69
C GLY A 282 24.93 3.83 -8.71
N ASP A 283 24.66 5.01 -9.26
CA ASP A 283 24.55 6.28 -8.53
C ASP A 283 23.27 6.44 -7.66
N HIS A 284 22.37 5.45 -7.67
CA HIS A 284 21.08 5.53 -6.98
C HIS A 284 21.13 4.88 -5.59
N VAL A 285 21.90 5.47 -4.67
CA VAL A 285 22.07 4.98 -3.27
C VAL A 285 20.74 4.72 -2.57
N VAL A 286 19.68 5.45 -2.96
CA VAL A 286 18.32 5.27 -2.45
C VAL A 286 17.77 3.85 -2.69
N GLU A 287 18.14 3.17 -3.77
CA GLU A 287 17.62 1.84 -4.10
C GLU A 287 18.02 0.75 -3.10
N ALA A 288 19.10 0.96 -2.35
CA ALA A 288 19.58 0.01 -1.35
C ALA A 288 18.76 0.00 -0.06
N ASN A 289 17.85 0.97 0.13
CA ASN A 289 17.34 1.36 1.46
C ASN A 289 15.80 1.31 1.59
N PHE A 290 15.11 0.55 0.73
CA PHE A 290 13.65 0.40 0.70
C PHE A 290 13.10 -0.68 1.66
N GLY A 291 13.98 -1.48 2.28
CA GLY A 291 13.66 -2.60 3.14
C GLY A 291 12.86 -2.21 4.38
N ILE A 292 12.02 -3.13 4.85
CA ILE A 292 11.50 -3.15 6.23
C ILE A 292 12.55 -3.72 7.18
N PHE A 293 13.32 -4.68 6.68
CA PHE A 293 14.45 -5.32 7.35
C PHE A 293 15.77 -4.84 6.76
N LYS A 294 16.86 -5.01 7.51
CA LYS A 294 18.25 -4.89 7.00
C LYS A 294 18.61 -6.13 6.17
N GLU A 295 19.88 -6.33 5.81
CA GLU A 295 20.30 -7.48 4.98
C GLU A 295 20.38 -8.84 5.71
N ASP A 296 21.18 -8.95 6.77
CA ASP A 296 20.67 -8.69 8.11
C ASP A 296 19.17 -8.86 8.35
N ASP A 297 18.54 -10.01 8.50
CA ASP A 297 17.08 -10.09 8.76
C ASP A 297 16.51 -9.33 10.01
N THR A 298 17.27 -8.46 10.67
CA THR A 298 16.82 -7.52 11.70
C THR A 298 15.86 -6.46 11.14
N MET A 299 14.69 -6.32 11.76
CA MET A 299 13.74 -5.24 11.45
C MET A 299 14.36 -3.88 11.76
N LYS A 300 14.19 -2.90 10.87
CA LYS A 300 14.74 -1.55 11.10
C LYS A 300 14.01 -0.89 12.27
N SER A 301 14.75 -0.11 13.07
CA SER A 301 14.25 0.46 14.32
C SER A 301 13.06 1.41 14.11
N ASN A 302 13.02 2.14 13.00
CA ASN A 302 11.88 2.98 12.62
C ASN A 302 10.60 2.15 12.48
N PHE A 303 10.66 0.92 11.94
CA PHE A 303 9.51 0.01 11.87
C PHE A 303 9.17 -0.67 13.20
N GLN A 304 10.17 -1.04 14.01
CA GLN A 304 9.94 -1.62 15.34
C GLN A 304 9.16 -0.66 16.26
N GLN A 305 9.42 0.64 16.14
CA GLN A 305 8.77 1.69 16.93
C GLN A 305 7.43 2.12 16.34
N LEU A 306 7.10 1.70 15.12
CA LEU A 306 5.89 2.13 14.42
C LEU A 306 4.67 1.38 14.97
N THR A 307 3.72 2.15 15.52
CA THR A 307 2.38 1.66 15.83
C THR A 307 1.36 2.40 14.97
N ILE A 308 0.61 1.63 14.17
CA ILE A 308 -0.47 2.17 13.34
C ILE A 308 -1.79 1.90 14.04
N GLY A 309 -2.46 2.98 14.47
CA GLY A 309 -3.79 2.93 15.09
C GLY A 309 -4.91 2.77 14.06
N TRP A 310 -6.03 2.19 14.47
CA TRP A 310 -7.20 2.05 13.59
C TRP A 310 -8.01 3.34 13.53
N LYS A 311 -8.39 3.74 12.32
CA LYS A 311 -9.30 4.86 12.08
C LYS A 311 -10.57 4.31 11.43
N ASP A 312 -11.70 4.63 12.03
CA ASP A 312 -12.99 4.25 11.48
C ASP A 312 -13.51 5.33 10.53
N PRO A 313 -14.19 4.94 9.44
CA PRO A 313 -14.82 5.90 8.54
C PRO A 313 -15.98 6.62 9.24
N ARG A 314 -16.13 7.91 8.95
CA ARG A 314 -17.18 8.77 9.47
C ARG A 314 -17.79 9.62 8.37
N ALA A 315 -19.08 9.88 8.49
CA ALA A 315 -19.78 10.91 7.74
C ALA A 315 -20.11 12.07 8.67
N ILE A 316 -19.92 13.30 8.18
CA ILE A 316 -20.12 14.52 8.96
C ILE A 316 -21.36 15.23 8.39
N ARG A 317 -22.50 15.09 9.07
CA ARG A 317 -23.80 15.62 8.63
C ARG A 317 -24.15 16.90 9.37
N ASN A 318 -24.50 17.96 8.65
CA ASN A 318 -25.00 19.18 9.25
C ASN A 318 -26.44 19.01 9.75
N ALA A 319 -26.76 19.51 10.94
CA ALA A 319 -28.07 19.36 11.55
C ALA A 319 -29.14 20.31 10.97
N GLY A 320 -28.74 21.47 10.44
CA GLY A 320 -29.65 22.43 9.82
C GLY A 320 -30.08 22.02 8.42
N THR A 321 -29.12 21.61 7.59
CA THR A 321 -29.35 21.31 6.16
C THR A 321 -29.57 19.82 5.88
N ASN A 322 -29.21 18.94 6.81
CA ASN A 322 -29.10 17.48 6.61
C ASN A 322 -28.12 17.04 5.52
N LEU A 323 -27.31 17.96 5.00
CA LEU A 323 -26.27 17.67 4.01
C LEU A 323 -24.98 17.15 4.68
N LEU A 324 -24.17 16.47 3.90
CA LEU A 324 -22.88 15.89 4.28
C LEU A 324 -21.73 16.79 3.87
N LEU A 325 -20.76 16.98 4.76
CA LEU A 325 -19.45 17.53 4.42
C LEU A 325 -18.79 16.58 3.40
N SER A 326 -18.47 17.13 2.24
CA SER A 326 -17.93 16.39 1.10
C SER A 326 -16.69 17.08 0.56
N GLU A 327 -15.80 16.32 -0.06
CA GLU A 327 -14.58 16.86 -0.68
C GLU A 327 -14.45 16.41 -2.14
N ASN A 328 -14.11 17.33 -3.03
CA ASN A 328 -13.74 16.99 -4.39
C ASN A 328 -12.71 17.98 -4.93
N ASN A 329 -11.64 17.44 -5.53
CA ASN A 329 -10.58 18.20 -6.18
C ASN A 329 -10.00 19.33 -5.30
N GLY A 330 -9.80 19.07 -4.01
CA GLY A 330 -9.21 20.03 -3.08
C GLY A 330 -10.20 21.00 -2.42
N GLY A 331 -11.43 21.08 -2.94
CA GLY A 331 -12.50 21.88 -2.37
C GLY A 331 -13.42 21.07 -1.46
N VAL A 332 -13.95 21.71 -0.41
CA VAL A 332 -15.01 21.14 0.42
C VAL A 332 -16.36 21.76 0.07
N TYR A 333 -17.43 20.95 0.15
CA TYR A 333 -18.78 21.37 -0.15
C TYR A 333 -19.81 20.55 0.64
N MET A 334 -21.07 21.00 0.63
CA MET A 334 -22.19 20.29 1.25
C MET A 334 -23.00 19.54 0.19
N SER A 335 -23.27 18.26 0.40
CA SER A 335 -24.03 17.44 -0.57
C SER A 335 -25.02 16.47 0.08
N SER A 336 -26.05 16.07 -0.65
CA SER A 336 -26.94 14.98 -0.23
C SER A 336 -26.23 13.64 -0.42
N LYS A 337 -26.64 12.60 0.33
CA LYS A 337 -26.17 11.22 0.14
C LYS A 337 -26.22 10.83 -1.34
N SER A 338 -25.12 10.28 -1.85
CA SER A 338 -25.04 9.76 -3.22
C SER A 338 -25.19 8.23 -3.25
N ASN A 339 -25.66 7.70 -4.38
CA ASN A 339 -25.62 6.26 -4.68
C ASN A 339 -24.40 5.87 -5.54
N ASP A 340 -23.68 6.86 -6.08
CA ASP A 340 -22.42 6.64 -6.77
C ASP A 340 -21.31 6.41 -5.73
N TRP A 341 -20.65 5.25 -5.79
CA TRP A 341 -19.65 4.84 -4.81
C TRP A 341 -18.43 5.77 -4.76
N LEU A 342 -18.04 6.40 -5.89
CA LEU A 342 -16.95 7.38 -5.91
C LEU A 342 -17.35 8.67 -5.21
N VAL A 343 -18.61 9.09 -5.39
CA VAL A 343 -19.15 10.26 -4.69
C VAL A 343 -19.36 9.94 -3.21
N GLN A 344 -19.71 8.71 -2.85
CA GLN A 344 -19.74 8.29 -1.45
C GLN A 344 -18.36 8.36 -0.80
N GLU A 345 -17.26 8.03 -1.50
CA GLU A 345 -15.90 8.23 -0.96
C GLU A 345 -15.63 9.70 -0.63
N GLN A 346 -16.20 10.65 -1.39
CA GLN A 346 -16.09 12.10 -1.12
C GLN A 346 -16.79 12.53 0.17
N GLN A 347 -17.73 11.72 0.67
CA GLN A 347 -18.56 11.99 1.84
C GLN A 347 -18.02 11.34 3.12
N VAL A 348 -16.88 10.64 3.03
CA VAL A 348 -16.29 9.88 4.14
C VAL A 348 -14.98 10.54 4.60
N TRP A 349 -14.85 10.63 5.92
CA TRP A 349 -13.74 11.26 6.62
C TRP A 349 -13.21 10.34 7.72
N TYR A 350 -11.95 10.55 8.11
CA TYR A 350 -11.30 9.84 9.20
C TYR A 350 -10.77 10.85 10.21
N PHE A 351 -11.13 10.66 11.48
CA PHE A 351 -10.59 11.44 12.58
C PHE A 351 -9.33 10.77 13.10
N ASP A 352 -8.26 11.54 13.27
CA ASP A 352 -7.05 11.11 13.94
C ASP A 352 -6.97 11.80 15.31
N GLU A 353 -7.19 11.04 16.38
CA GLU A 353 -7.14 11.59 17.74
C GLU A 353 -5.74 12.02 18.17
N ALA A 354 -4.69 11.37 17.64
CA ALA A 354 -3.30 11.69 17.98
C ALA A 354 -2.87 13.00 17.31
N THR A 355 -3.17 13.17 16.02
CA THR A 355 -2.78 14.37 15.27
C THR A 355 -3.87 15.44 15.22
N LYS A 356 -5.08 15.16 15.69
CA LYS A 356 -6.29 16.00 15.58
C LYS A 356 -6.66 16.38 14.14
N GLN A 357 -6.21 15.60 13.16
CA GLN A 357 -6.54 15.82 11.75
C GLN A 357 -7.88 15.18 11.39
N VAL A 358 -8.57 15.77 10.41
CA VAL A 358 -9.76 15.18 9.78
C VAL A 358 -9.41 14.93 8.32
N ARG A 359 -9.17 13.67 7.96
CA ARG A 359 -8.66 13.27 6.64
C ARG A 359 -9.79 12.81 5.73
N SER A 360 -9.82 13.31 4.50
CA SER A 360 -10.76 12.91 3.45
C SER A 360 -10.43 11.51 2.93
N LYS A 361 -11.45 10.66 2.77
CA LYS A 361 -11.29 9.36 2.10
C LYS A 361 -11.00 9.53 0.61
N SER A 362 -11.60 10.50 -0.08
CA SER A 362 -11.47 10.60 -1.54
C SER A 362 -10.12 11.06 -2.04
N SER A 363 -9.34 11.76 -1.22
CA SER A 363 -8.07 12.38 -1.61
C SER A 363 -6.90 12.11 -0.66
N ASP A 364 -7.13 11.46 0.48
CA ASP A 364 -6.15 11.25 1.56
C ASP A 364 -5.54 12.57 2.12
N ARG A 365 -6.23 13.70 1.92
CA ARG A 365 -5.82 15.03 2.38
C ARG A 365 -6.64 15.51 3.58
N CYS A 366 -6.12 16.47 4.33
CA CYS A 366 -6.66 16.90 5.62
C CYS A 366 -7.46 18.19 5.50
N LEU A 367 -8.57 18.28 6.24
CA LEU A 367 -9.37 19.49 6.40
C LEU A 367 -8.49 20.60 6.98
N ASP A 368 -8.48 21.75 6.31
CA ASP A 368 -7.54 22.84 6.53
C ASP A 368 -8.28 24.19 6.56
N ALA A 369 -7.97 25.02 7.56
CA ALA A 369 -8.46 26.39 7.67
C ALA A 369 -7.38 27.36 8.16
N TYR A 370 -6.54 27.86 7.25
CA TYR A 370 -5.44 28.80 7.58
C TYR A 370 -5.87 30.22 7.98
N GLN A 371 -7.14 30.57 7.84
CA GLN A 371 -7.67 31.92 8.09
C GLN A 371 -8.54 31.96 9.35
N GLY A 372 -7.97 32.46 10.46
CA GLY A 372 -8.63 32.58 11.76
C GLY A 372 -9.58 33.77 11.90
N TRP A 373 -10.54 33.95 10.98
CA TRP A 373 -11.56 35.00 11.05
C TRP A 373 -12.90 34.52 10.48
N ASP A 374 -13.96 35.28 10.73
CA ASP A 374 -15.29 34.99 10.21
C ASP A 374 -15.31 34.99 8.68
N GLY A 375 -15.74 33.87 8.10
CA GLY A 375 -15.72 33.66 6.65
C GLY A 375 -14.39 33.13 6.11
N GLY A 376 -13.47 32.74 6.99
CA GLY A 376 -12.19 32.13 6.63
C GLY A 376 -12.37 30.88 5.78
N ILE A 377 -11.47 30.68 4.81
CA ILE A 377 -11.53 29.57 3.86
C ILE A 377 -11.30 28.24 4.58
N VAL A 378 -12.16 27.27 4.26
CA VAL A 378 -11.96 25.86 4.59
C VAL A 378 -11.79 25.08 3.29
N HIS A 379 -10.80 24.20 3.25
CA HIS A 379 -10.48 23.36 2.10
C HIS A 379 -9.79 22.07 2.57
N VAL A 380 -9.25 21.26 1.66
CA VAL A 380 -8.29 20.22 2.04
C VAL A 380 -6.89 20.51 1.53
N TYR A 381 -5.90 20.11 2.31
CA TYR A 381 -4.49 20.26 1.98
C TYR A 381 -3.71 19.02 2.46
N ARG A 382 -2.48 18.83 1.97
CA ARG A 382 -1.62 17.71 2.38
C ARG A 382 -1.53 17.59 3.90
N CYS A 383 -1.60 16.38 4.43
CA CYS A 383 -1.68 16.16 5.87
C CYS A 383 -0.31 16.31 6.54
N MET A 384 -0.12 17.40 7.28
CA MET A 384 1.14 17.70 7.98
C MET A 384 0.91 17.62 9.51
N ASP A 385 1.65 16.73 10.18
CA ASP A 385 1.37 16.38 11.59
C ASP A 385 1.57 17.54 12.56
N ASN A 386 2.45 18.49 12.23
CA ASN A 386 2.72 19.68 13.04
C ASN A 386 1.97 20.93 12.57
N GLU A 387 1.11 20.80 11.56
CA GLU A 387 0.45 21.94 10.96
C GLU A 387 -0.78 22.40 11.76
N ALA A 388 -0.76 23.66 12.20
CA ALA A 388 -1.65 24.15 13.24
C ALA A 388 -3.07 24.46 12.71
N ASN A 389 -3.20 24.80 11.43
CA ASN A 389 -4.47 25.05 10.74
C ASN A 389 -5.19 23.77 10.27
N GLN A 390 -4.67 22.59 10.59
CA GLN A 390 -5.29 21.29 10.26
C GLN A 390 -5.83 20.55 11.49
N LYS A 391 -5.97 21.26 12.60
CA LYS A 391 -6.29 20.66 13.91
C LYS A 391 -7.75 20.94 14.27
N TRP A 392 -8.53 19.88 14.44
CA TRP A 392 -9.96 19.95 14.71
C TRP A 392 -10.33 19.09 15.92
N THR A 393 -11.40 19.45 16.61
CA THR A 393 -11.95 18.66 17.72
C THR A 393 -13.46 18.65 17.62
N PHE A 394 -14.04 17.45 17.57
CA PHE A 394 -15.49 17.28 17.58
C PHE A 394 -15.98 17.17 19.03
N GLU A 395 -16.88 18.06 19.42
CA GLU A 395 -17.55 18.05 20.73
C GLU A 395 -18.94 17.44 20.58
N SER A 396 -19.09 16.16 20.94
CA SER A 396 -20.32 15.40 20.73
C SER A 396 -21.54 15.96 21.48
N GLU A 397 -21.33 16.57 22.65
CA GLU A 397 -22.39 17.19 23.46
C GLU A 397 -23.07 18.36 22.75
N THR A 398 -22.29 19.19 22.06
CA THR A 398 -22.80 20.38 21.36
C THR A 398 -22.97 20.16 19.86
N GLY A 399 -22.34 19.13 19.31
CA GLY A 399 -22.22 18.88 17.87
C GLY A 399 -21.26 19.82 17.16
N LYS A 400 -20.38 20.53 17.87
CA LYS A 400 -19.46 21.50 17.25
C LYS A 400 -18.19 20.81 16.77
N LEU A 401 -17.81 21.07 15.53
CA LEU A 401 -16.46 20.76 15.05
C LEU A 401 -15.61 22.02 15.21
N LYS A 402 -14.87 22.11 16.31
CA LYS A 402 -14.07 23.28 16.70
C LYS A 402 -12.69 23.22 16.06
N HIS A 403 -12.19 24.37 15.64
CA HIS A 403 -10.78 24.48 15.26
C HIS A 403 -9.92 24.53 16.53
N ALA A 404 -8.88 23.71 16.61
CA ALA A 404 -8.09 23.56 17.84
C ALA A 404 -7.11 24.73 18.06
N THR A 405 -6.57 25.32 16.99
CA THR A 405 -5.63 26.45 17.07
C THR A 405 -6.33 27.82 17.06
N HIS A 406 -7.19 28.09 16.08
CA HIS A 406 -8.07 29.27 16.07
C HIS A 406 -9.18 29.14 17.12
N GLN A 407 -8.82 29.41 18.38
CA GLN A 407 -9.74 29.31 19.51
C GLN A 407 -10.98 30.19 19.31
N GLY A 408 -12.15 29.63 19.62
CA GLY A 408 -13.44 30.32 19.43
C GLY A 408 -14.04 30.16 18.04
N PHE A 409 -13.37 29.50 17.10
CA PHE A 409 -13.89 29.24 15.76
C PHE A 409 -14.35 27.79 15.56
N CYS A 410 -15.43 27.65 14.78
CA CYS A 410 -16.10 26.39 14.46
C CYS A 410 -16.24 26.24 12.94
N LEU A 411 -16.32 24.99 12.47
CA LEU A 411 -16.78 24.71 11.11
C LEU A 411 -18.25 25.15 10.98
N ASP A 412 -18.51 25.96 9.96
CA ASP A 412 -19.80 26.55 9.64
C ASP A 412 -20.14 26.30 8.17
N THR A 413 -21.42 26.05 7.88
CA THR A 413 -21.95 26.12 6.51
C THR A 413 -22.86 27.32 6.38
N ASP A 414 -22.70 28.15 5.35
CA ASP A 414 -23.53 29.34 5.13
C ASP A 414 -24.62 29.06 4.08
N PRO A 415 -25.89 28.85 4.49
CA PRO A 415 -26.98 28.59 3.55
C PRO A 415 -27.28 29.80 2.65
N ALA A 416 -26.95 31.03 3.07
CA ALA A 416 -27.13 32.23 2.25
C ALA A 416 -26.13 32.29 1.08
N GLN A 417 -25.01 31.56 1.20
CA GLN A 417 -23.98 31.45 0.16
C GLN A 417 -23.90 30.02 -0.40
N ASN A 418 -25.07 29.42 -0.70
CA ASN A 418 -25.15 28.08 -1.28
C ASN A 418 -24.43 27.00 -0.44
N ASN A 419 -24.63 27.05 0.88
CA ASN A 419 -24.00 26.15 1.86
C ASN A 419 -22.47 26.18 1.85
N LYS A 420 -21.85 27.31 1.49
CA LYS A 420 -20.39 27.50 1.52
C LYS A 420 -19.86 27.11 2.90
N LEU A 421 -18.82 26.27 2.93
CA LEU A 421 -18.11 25.93 4.15
C LEU A 421 -17.09 27.02 4.49
N GLN A 422 -17.03 27.36 5.77
CA GLN A 422 -16.17 28.43 6.26
C GLN A 422 -15.81 28.21 7.73
N LEU A 423 -14.78 28.92 8.15
CA LEU A 423 -14.48 29.11 9.57
C LEU A 423 -15.28 30.31 10.07
N TYR A 424 -15.97 30.15 11.21
CA TYR A 424 -16.78 31.22 11.79
C TYR A 424 -16.81 31.13 13.32
N GLY A 425 -17.02 32.25 14.00
CA GLY A 425 -17.17 32.29 15.45
C GLY A 425 -18.21 31.29 15.95
N CYS A 426 -17.82 30.49 16.94
CA CYS A 426 -18.65 29.45 17.53
C CYS A 426 -19.86 30.06 18.25
N SER A 427 -21.08 29.82 17.75
CA SER A 427 -22.32 30.32 18.36
C SER A 427 -23.10 29.18 19.05
N PRO A 428 -23.56 29.33 20.31
CA PRO A 428 -24.43 28.36 20.95
C PRO A 428 -25.80 28.38 20.26
N ASN A 429 -26.25 27.23 19.74
CA ASN A 429 -27.52 27.05 19.01
C ASN A 429 -27.57 27.49 17.54
N ASN A 430 -26.42 27.68 16.87
CA ASN A 430 -26.41 27.87 15.41
C ASN A 430 -26.50 26.49 14.69
N PRO A 431 -27.61 26.14 14.01
CA PRO A 431 -27.75 24.86 13.31
C PRO A 431 -26.72 24.69 12.18
N ASN A 432 -26.19 25.78 11.62
CA ASN A 432 -25.13 25.78 10.61
C ASN A 432 -23.78 25.28 11.15
N GLN A 433 -23.60 25.30 12.47
CA GLN A 433 -22.38 24.86 13.17
C GLN A 433 -22.60 23.59 13.98
N LYS A 434 -23.78 22.96 13.84
CA LYS A 434 -24.13 21.73 14.53
C LYS A 434 -24.01 20.56 13.57
N TRP A 435 -23.16 19.61 13.93
CA TRP A 435 -22.77 18.47 13.14
C TRP A 435 -23.04 17.17 13.89
N SER A 436 -23.36 16.12 13.15
CA SER A 436 -23.37 14.74 13.64
C SER A 436 -22.26 13.98 12.94
N VAL A 437 -21.42 13.32 13.73
CA VAL A 437 -20.38 12.40 13.25
C VAL A 437 -20.94 10.98 13.38
N ILE A 438 -21.28 10.38 12.24
CA ILE A 438 -22.00 9.10 12.19
C ILE A 438 -21.26 8.08 11.34
N ASP A 439 -21.58 6.80 11.53
CA ASP A 439 -21.12 5.74 10.64
C ASP A 439 -21.71 5.97 9.22
N PRO A 440 -20.88 5.96 8.15
CA PRO A 440 -21.37 6.11 6.79
C PRO A 440 -22.43 5.08 6.36
N ALA A 441 -22.46 3.91 6.98
CA ALA A 441 -23.50 2.90 6.72
C ALA A 441 -24.89 3.35 7.22
N ASN A 442 -24.95 4.31 8.14
CA ASN A 442 -26.17 4.81 8.77
C ASN A 442 -26.64 6.17 8.20
N ILE A 443 -26.04 6.65 7.10
CA ILE A 443 -26.47 7.89 6.43
C ILE A 443 -27.86 7.76 5.84
#